data_AF-A0A1S8BJ78-F1
#
_entry.id   AF-A0A1S8BJ78-F1
#
_cell.length_a   1.000
_cell.length_b   1.000
_cell.length_c   1.000
_cell.angle_alpha   90.00
_cell.angle_beta   90.00
_cell.angle_gamma   90.00
#
_symmetry.space_group_name_H-M   'P 1'
#
loop_
_entity.id
_entity.type
_entity.pdbx_description
1 polymer ?
#
loop_
_entity_poly.entity_id
_entity_poly.type
_entity_poly.pdbx_seq_one_letter_code
_entity_poly.pdbx_strand_id
1 'polypeptide(L)'
;MADRSGQKCTLRSEEKGAGVQRELKRNPSILGRPGHVAAALANHRNLAVRLKRNNFSADHPEHHAHVGSHRPLHHSPLRTRPAPMMLSRAARPALRAGQAAVARPATVNVAAAANYATLREIEDRLKSIRNIEKITKTMKIVASTKLTRAQRAMESSRVYGQASNAVFEQAETKPLETDGKKDLMIICSSDKGLCGGIHSGLSRFTRRVLLEKPDTDLVILGEKCKAQLSRGNAKNIQLSFAGIGKDIPTFADASAVADQISRLPGDYASVKIVYNKFINAQSYEPTPIDAFSEEAITESQNLSSFEIEDETLPNLREYSLANSLYWALAEGHACEQSARRNAMDNASKNAGDMINKFQILFNRTRQAVITGELVEIITGAAASEE
;
A
#
# COMPACT_ATOMS: atom_id res chain seq x y z
N MET A 1 -22.73 1.87 -52.47
CA MET A 1 -23.89 1.29 -51.77
C MET A 1 -23.47 0.92 -50.35
N ALA A 2 -23.48 1.89 -49.44
CA ALA A 2 -23.25 1.69 -48.02
C ALA A 2 -23.76 2.92 -47.28
N ASP A 3 -25.07 3.02 -47.04
CA ASP A 3 -25.60 3.90 -45.97
C ASP A 3 -27.10 3.68 -45.67
N ARG A 4 -27.46 2.59 -44.96
CA ARG A 4 -28.86 2.36 -44.51
C ARG A 4 -29.02 1.72 -43.12
N SER A 5 -27.95 1.64 -42.33
CA SER A 5 -28.01 1.08 -40.95
C SER A 5 -27.99 2.15 -39.85
N GLY A 6 -27.54 3.38 -40.12
CA GLY A 6 -27.48 4.47 -39.13
C GLY A 6 -28.80 5.18 -38.84
N GLN A 7 -29.72 5.28 -39.81
CA GLN A 7 -30.98 6.04 -39.68
C GLN A 7 -32.09 5.33 -38.88
N LYS A 8 -32.01 4.02 -38.65
CA LYS A 8 -33.04 3.27 -37.90
C LYS A 8 -32.87 3.30 -36.37
N CYS A 9 -31.69 3.72 -35.88
CA CYS A 9 -31.42 3.76 -34.43
C CYS A 9 -31.78 5.11 -33.81
N THR A 10 -31.65 6.21 -34.57
CA THR A 10 -31.95 7.58 -34.11
C THR A 10 -33.46 7.87 -34.03
N LEU A 11 -34.27 7.30 -34.95
CA LEU A 11 -35.73 7.51 -34.97
C LEU A 11 -36.46 6.78 -33.83
N ARG A 12 -35.89 5.73 -33.24
CA ARG A 12 -36.51 4.98 -32.11
C ARG A 12 -36.24 5.62 -30.74
N SER A 13 -35.26 6.52 -30.64
CA SER A 13 -34.99 7.30 -29.42
C SER A 13 -35.88 8.54 -29.31
N GLU A 14 -36.24 9.17 -30.44
CA GLU A 14 -37.07 10.37 -30.45
C GLU A 14 -38.56 10.08 -30.15
N GLU A 15 -39.09 8.92 -30.57
CA GLU A 15 -40.48 8.53 -30.24
C GLU A 15 -40.70 8.26 -28.74
N LYS A 16 -39.66 7.86 -27.99
CA LYS A 16 -39.77 7.60 -26.55
C LYS A 16 -39.69 8.87 -25.70
N GLY A 17 -39.01 9.91 -26.17
CA GLY A 17 -38.98 11.23 -25.53
C GLY A 17 -40.28 12.01 -25.69
N ALA A 18 -40.97 11.84 -26.82
CA ALA A 18 -42.23 12.52 -27.12
C ALA A 18 -43.44 12.00 -26.32
N GLY A 19 -43.41 10.75 -25.86
CA GLY A 19 -44.47 10.17 -25.00
C GLY A 19 -44.50 10.77 -23.60
N VAL A 20 -43.33 10.99 -23.00
CA VAL A 20 -43.20 11.52 -21.62
C VAL A 20 -43.61 12.99 -21.54
N GLN A 21 -43.34 13.78 -22.58
CA GLN A 21 -43.76 15.19 -22.65
C GLN A 21 -45.27 15.37 -22.93
N ARG A 22 -45.95 14.36 -23.49
CA ARG A 22 -47.41 14.41 -23.75
C ARG A 22 -48.25 14.04 -22.51
N GLU A 23 -47.73 13.23 -21.60
CA GLU A 23 -48.41 12.93 -20.31
C GLU A 23 -48.30 14.08 -19.29
N LEU A 24 -47.20 14.82 -19.29
CA LEU A 24 -46.99 15.98 -18.41
C LEU A 24 -47.83 17.23 -18.76
N LYS A 25 -48.43 17.28 -19.96
CA LYS A 25 -49.28 18.39 -20.41
C LYS A 25 -50.79 18.19 -20.18
N ARG A 26 -51.22 17.07 -19.59
CA ARG A 26 -52.66 16.75 -19.42
C ARG A 26 -53.23 16.88 -17.99
N ASN A 27 -52.43 17.19 -16.96
CA ASN A 27 -52.96 17.44 -15.61
C ASN A 27 -52.03 18.35 -14.78
N PRO A 28 -52.33 19.65 -14.64
CA PRO A 28 -51.44 20.60 -13.95
C PRO A 28 -51.70 20.72 -12.44
N SER A 29 -52.26 19.71 -11.77
CA SER A 29 -52.68 19.79 -10.36
C SER A 29 -51.92 18.88 -9.38
N ILE A 30 -50.76 18.34 -9.75
CA ILE A 30 -49.95 17.52 -8.83
C ILE A 30 -48.57 18.15 -8.66
N LEU A 31 -48.56 19.36 -8.11
CA LEU A 31 -47.39 19.98 -7.47
C LEU A 31 -47.68 20.04 -5.97
N GLY A 32 -47.19 19.04 -5.24
CA GLY A 32 -47.18 19.07 -3.78
C GLY A 32 -47.37 17.73 -3.10
N ARG A 33 -46.28 16.98 -2.91
CA ARG A 33 -45.90 16.22 -1.69
C ARG A 33 -44.82 15.16 -2.02
N PRO A 34 -43.76 15.00 -1.20
CA PRO A 34 -42.68 14.06 -1.44
C PRO A 34 -43.09 12.64 -0.98
N GLY A 35 -43.24 11.70 -1.91
CA GLY A 35 -43.60 10.32 -1.54
C GLY A 35 -43.79 9.29 -2.66
N HIS A 36 -43.82 9.68 -3.94
CA HIS A 36 -44.20 8.76 -5.02
C HIS A 36 -43.20 8.62 -6.19
N VAL A 37 -41.91 8.86 -5.95
CA VAL A 37 -40.85 8.62 -6.96
C VAL A 37 -40.15 7.25 -6.76
N ALA A 38 -40.38 6.57 -5.63
CA ALA A 38 -39.70 5.31 -5.30
C ALA A 38 -40.33 4.03 -5.90
N ALA A 39 -41.56 4.09 -6.43
CA ALA A 39 -42.27 2.90 -6.92
C ALA A 39 -42.09 2.61 -8.42
N ALA A 40 -41.65 3.58 -9.22
CA ALA A 40 -41.52 3.41 -10.68
C ALA A 40 -40.14 2.89 -11.14
N LEU A 41 -39.12 2.90 -10.28
CA LEU A 41 -37.74 2.48 -10.61
C LEU A 41 -37.42 1.01 -10.28
N ALA A 42 -38.32 0.30 -9.59
CA ALA A 42 -38.07 -1.07 -9.12
C ALA A 42 -38.35 -2.18 -10.18
N ASN A 43 -39.10 -1.89 -11.25
CA ASN A 43 -39.53 -2.91 -12.22
C ASN A 43 -38.60 -3.11 -13.44
N HIS A 44 -37.50 -2.35 -13.55
CA HIS A 44 -36.59 -2.44 -14.71
C HIS A 44 -35.27 -3.19 -14.47
N ARG A 45 -35.02 -3.73 -13.27
CA ARG A 45 -33.78 -4.46 -12.95
C ARG A 45 -33.83 -5.99 -13.13
N ASN A 46 -35.00 -6.59 -13.33
CA ASN A 46 -35.14 -8.05 -13.48
C ASN A 46 -35.14 -8.58 -14.92
N LEU A 47 -35.06 -7.71 -15.94
CA LEU A 47 -35.03 -8.14 -17.35
C LEU A 47 -33.60 -8.32 -17.92
N ALA A 48 -32.57 -7.76 -17.28
CA ALA A 48 -31.19 -7.78 -17.78
C ALA A 48 -30.38 -9.03 -17.38
N VAL A 49 -30.89 -9.87 -16.47
CA VAL A 49 -30.18 -11.06 -15.96
C VAL A 49 -30.59 -12.34 -16.71
N ARG A 50 -31.61 -12.29 -17.59
CA ARG A 50 -32.17 -13.48 -18.26
C ARG A 50 -31.73 -13.67 -19.72
N LEU A 51 -30.87 -12.80 -20.27
CA LEU A 51 -30.45 -12.82 -21.68
C LEU A 51 -28.95 -13.08 -21.93
N LYS A 52 -28.18 -13.54 -20.94
CA LYS A 52 -26.76 -13.87 -21.08
C LYS A 52 -26.40 -15.34 -20.81
N ARG A 53 -27.37 -16.26 -20.88
CA ARG A 53 -27.15 -17.69 -20.55
C ARG A 53 -27.31 -18.70 -21.69
N ASN A 54 -27.68 -18.28 -22.89
CA ASN A 54 -27.75 -19.18 -24.04
C ASN A 54 -26.94 -18.60 -25.20
N ASN A 55 -25.73 -19.12 -25.36
CA ASN A 55 -24.96 -19.25 -26.61
C ASN A 55 -23.48 -19.32 -26.23
N PHE A 56 -22.94 -20.53 -26.12
CA PHE A 56 -21.70 -20.97 -26.79
C PHE A 56 -21.37 -22.37 -26.27
N SER A 57 -21.79 -23.35 -27.05
CA SER A 57 -21.33 -24.72 -27.05
C SER A 57 -20.61 -24.96 -28.36
N ALA A 58 -19.56 -25.78 -28.29
CA ALA A 58 -18.84 -26.47 -29.36
C ALA A 58 -17.41 -25.97 -29.68
N ASP A 59 -16.55 -26.98 -29.77
CA ASP A 59 -15.31 -27.11 -30.54
C ASP A 59 -13.95 -26.79 -29.87
N HIS A 60 -13.41 -27.85 -29.25
CA HIS A 60 -11.97 -28.14 -29.21
C HIS A 60 -11.44 -28.45 -30.63
N PRO A 61 -10.16 -28.13 -30.87
CA PRO A 61 -9.26 -29.22 -31.24
C PRO A 61 -7.94 -29.19 -30.47
N GLU A 62 -7.54 -30.37 -30.02
CA GLU A 62 -6.21 -30.69 -29.54
C GLU A 62 -5.22 -30.66 -30.70
N HIS A 63 -4.09 -29.95 -30.55
CA HIS A 63 -2.92 -30.14 -31.39
C HIS A 63 -1.64 -30.18 -30.54
N HIS A 64 -1.09 -31.39 -30.47
CA HIS A 64 0.33 -31.72 -30.58
C HIS A 64 1.34 -31.02 -29.66
N ALA A 65 1.72 -31.74 -28.61
CA ALA A 65 2.99 -31.60 -27.93
C ALA A 65 4.15 -32.10 -28.83
N HIS A 66 5.03 -31.18 -29.26
CA HIS A 66 6.42 -31.44 -29.64
C HIS A 66 7.29 -31.00 -28.44
N VAL A 67 7.98 -31.87 -27.72
CA VAL A 67 9.25 -32.56 -28.07
C VAL A 67 10.26 -31.58 -28.67
N GLY A 68 11.18 -31.11 -27.83
CA GLY A 68 12.22 -30.14 -28.21
C GLY A 68 13.35 -30.06 -27.20
N SER A 69 14.04 -31.19 -26.99
CA SER A 69 15.49 -31.30 -26.75
C SER A 69 16.18 -30.22 -25.89
N HIS A 70 16.30 -30.48 -24.60
CA HIS A 70 17.42 -29.96 -23.80
C HIS A 70 18.74 -30.56 -24.31
N ARG A 71 19.62 -29.74 -24.88
CA ARG A 71 21.04 -30.09 -25.08
C ARG A 71 21.85 -29.81 -23.81
N PRO A 72 22.91 -30.58 -23.57
CA PRO A 72 23.50 -30.76 -22.25
C PRO A 72 24.58 -29.73 -21.95
N LEU A 73 24.66 -29.35 -20.67
CA LEU A 73 25.78 -28.63 -20.09
C LEU A 73 27.02 -29.52 -20.12
N HIS A 74 28.03 -29.11 -20.90
CA HIS A 74 29.40 -29.57 -20.73
C HIS A 74 30.02 -28.84 -19.53
N HIS A 75 30.30 -29.55 -18.45
CA HIS A 75 31.47 -29.32 -17.58
C HIS A 75 31.67 -30.54 -16.66
N SER A 76 32.68 -31.35 -17.00
CA SER A 76 33.29 -32.37 -16.13
C SER A 76 34.32 -31.70 -15.18
N PRO A 77 34.95 -32.43 -14.25
CA PRO A 77 34.40 -32.77 -12.94
C PRO A 77 35.29 -32.31 -11.76
N LEU A 78 34.66 -32.28 -10.57
CA LEU A 78 35.20 -32.62 -9.25
C LEU A 78 36.74 -32.55 -9.09
N ARG A 79 37.23 -31.48 -8.45
CA ARG A 79 38.54 -31.49 -7.79
C ARG A 79 38.35 -31.71 -6.29
N THR A 80 38.94 -32.79 -5.84
CA THR A 80 38.97 -33.34 -4.49
C THR A 80 39.65 -32.41 -3.50
N ARG A 81 39.12 -32.42 -2.27
CA ARG A 81 39.70 -31.82 -1.05
C ARG A 81 41.10 -32.39 -0.77
N PRO A 82 41.93 -31.63 -0.04
CA PRO A 82 42.50 -32.21 1.17
C PRO A 82 42.34 -31.27 2.38
N ALA A 83 41.72 -31.80 3.43
CA ALA A 83 42.08 -31.45 4.80
C ALA A 83 43.10 -32.50 5.25
N PRO A 84 44.18 -32.11 5.96
CA PRO A 84 44.20 -32.50 7.37
C PRO A 84 44.97 -31.50 8.26
N MET A 85 44.46 -31.26 9.47
CA MET A 85 45.25 -31.50 10.70
C MET A 85 44.39 -31.17 11.92
N MET A 86 44.00 -32.24 12.62
CA MET A 86 43.64 -32.17 14.02
C MET A 86 44.90 -31.88 14.83
N LEU A 87 44.88 -30.81 15.61
CA LEU A 87 45.81 -30.66 16.73
C LEU A 87 45.16 -31.19 18.00
N SER A 88 46.01 -31.90 18.73
CA SER A 88 45.75 -32.89 19.76
C SER A 88 45.38 -32.29 21.11
N ARG A 89 44.65 -33.11 21.87
CA ARG A 89 44.49 -33.02 23.33
C ARG A 89 45.86 -33.01 24.01
N ALA A 90 46.07 -32.08 24.94
CA ALA A 90 47.09 -32.19 25.98
C ALA A 90 46.42 -32.00 27.35
N ALA A 91 46.84 -32.87 28.27
CA ALA A 91 46.21 -33.19 29.54
C ALA A 91 46.51 -32.17 30.66
N ARG A 92 45.63 -32.17 31.66
CA ARG A 92 45.78 -31.47 32.96
C ARG A 92 46.85 -32.15 33.82
N PRO A 93 47.48 -31.43 34.77
CA PRO A 93 47.82 -31.99 36.07
C PRO A 93 46.74 -31.63 37.10
N ALA A 94 46.39 -32.62 37.91
CA ALA A 94 45.45 -32.55 39.01
C ALA A 94 46.09 -31.90 40.24
N LEU A 95 45.34 -31.04 40.94
CA LEU A 95 45.61 -30.72 42.33
C LEU A 95 44.32 -30.90 43.14
N ARG A 96 44.42 -31.84 44.07
CA ARG A 96 43.37 -32.39 44.93
C ARG A 96 43.31 -31.53 46.19
N ALA A 97 42.16 -30.93 46.49
CA ALA A 97 41.84 -30.41 47.81
C ALA A 97 40.36 -30.65 48.06
N GLY A 98 40.06 -31.56 48.98
CA GLY A 98 38.70 -31.91 49.37
C GLY A 98 38.09 -30.82 50.24
N GLN A 99 36.81 -30.53 50.03
CA GLN A 99 35.95 -29.92 51.02
C GLN A 99 34.53 -30.49 50.88
N ALA A 100 33.93 -30.72 52.04
CA ALA A 100 32.78 -31.56 52.29
C ALA A 100 31.49 -31.12 51.59
N ALA A 101 30.70 -32.10 51.17
CA ALA A 101 29.34 -31.91 50.67
C ALA A 101 28.42 -31.51 51.84
N VAL A 102 28.04 -30.22 51.88
CA VAL A 102 26.88 -29.76 52.66
C VAL A 102 25.64 -30.04 51.82
N ALA A 103 24.83 -31.00 52.25
CA ALA A 103 23.52 -31.26 51.69
C ALA A 103 22.64 -30.01 51.86
N ARG A 104 22.33 -29.35 50.73
CA ARG A 104 21.29 -28.32 50.69
C ARG A 104 19.94 -29.00 50.89
N PRO A 105 19.05 -28.50 51.78
CA PRO A 105 17.70 -29.02 51.86
C PRO A 105 17.05 -28.78 50.50
N ALA A 106 16.48 -29.84 49.94
CA ALA A 106 15.69 -29.76 48.73
C ALA A 106 14.55 -28.76 48.99
N THR A 107 14.66 -27.56 48.40
CA THR A 107 13.51 -26.71 48.21
C THR A 107 12.50 -27.56 47.46
N VAL A 108 11.35 -27.83 48.09
CA VAL A 108 10.19 -28.42 47.45
C VAL A 108 9.94 -27.58 46.20
N ASN A 109 10.34 -28.10 45.06
CA ASN A 109 9.90 -27.60 43.77
C ASN A 109 8.40 -27.79 43.83
N VAL A 110 7.66 -26.69 43.98
CA VAL A 110 6.24 -26.64 43.67
C VAL A 110 6.16 -26.95 42.18
N ALA A 111 6.08 -28.24 41.89
CA ALA A 111 5.97 -28.76 40.56
C ALA A 111 4.67 -28.21 39.98
N ALA A 112 4.82 -27.44 38.90
CA ALA A 112 3.78 -27.16 37.93
C ALA A 112 2.42 -26.72 38.53
N ALA A 113 2.34 -25.47 38.99
CA ALA A 113 1.17 -24.70 38.62
C ALA A 113 1.17 -24.66 37.08
N ALA A 114 0.47 -25.59 36.47
CA ALA A 114 0.31 -25.65 35.03
C ALA A 114 -0.06 -24.25 34.54
N ASN A 115 0.61 -23.79 33.48
CA ASN A 115 0.31 -22.56 32.74
C ASN A 115 -1.10 -22.64 32.10
N TYR A 116 -2.14 -22.88 32.88
CA TYR A 116 -3.50 -22.62 32.48
C TYR A 116 -3.63 -21.10 32.49
N ALA A 117 -3.80 -20.52 31.31
CA ALA A 117 -4.25 -19.15 31.19
C ALA A 117 -5.48 -19.00 32.10
N THR A 118 -5.40 -18.12 33.08
CA THR A 118 -6.48 -17.97 34.05
C THR A 118 -7.74 -17.55 33.32
N LEU A 119 -8.91 -17.96 33.81
CA LEU A 119 -10.19 -17.61 33.18
C LEU A 119 -10.30 -16.09 32.97
N ARG A 120 -9.81 -15.33 33.96
CA ARG A 120 -9.73 -13.87 33.94
C ARG A 120 -8.81 -13.34 32.83
N GLU A 121 -7.60 -13.89 32.67
CA GLU A 121 -6.70 -13.48 31.58
C GLU A 121 -7.31 -13.70 30.20
N ILE A 122 -8.00 -14.82 30.00
CA ILE A 122 -8.67 -15.13 28.73
C ILE A 122 -9.80 -14.13 28.48
N GLU A 123 -10.58 -13.82 29.51
CA GLU A 123 -11.66 -12.83 29.43
C GLU A 123 -11.13 -11.43 29.08
N ASP A 124 -10.09 -10.97 29.78
CA ASP A 124 -9.48 -9.64 29.58
C ASP A 124 -8.84 -9.53 28.19
N ARG A 125 -8.20 -10.60 27.72
CA ARG A 125 -7.65 -10.66 26.36
C ARG A 125 -8.76 -10.62 25.30
N LEU A 126 -9.83 -11.36 25.50
CA LEU A 126 -11.00 -11.39 24.61
C LEU A 126 -11.71 -10.03 24.56
N LYS A 127 -11.86 -9.33 25.69
CA LYS A 127 -12.33 -7.93 25.74
C LYS A 127 -11.42 -7.00 24.94
N SER A 128 -10.11 -7.13 25.11
CA SER A 128 -9.12 -6.32 24.40
C SER A 128 -9.17 -6.53 22.88
N ILE A 129 -9.26 -7.77 22.41
CA ILE A 129 -9.33 -8.08 20.97
C ILE A 129 -10.63 -7.53 20.35
N ARG A 130 -11.76 -7.61 21.06
CA ARG A 130 -13.02 -7.00 20.60
C ARG A 130 -12.93 -5.48 20.46
N ASN A 131 -12.21 -4.83 21.38
CA ASN A 131 -11.98 -3.39 21.27
C ASN A 131 -11.08 -3.06 20.07
N ILE A 132 -10.04 -3.86 19.84
CA ILE A 132 -9.18 -3.72 18.65
C ILE A 132 -9.99 -3.90 17.36
N GLU A 133 -10.87 -4.91 17.29
CA GLU A 133 -11.76 -5.14 16.13
C GLU A 133 -12.68 -3.94 15.86
N LYS A 134 -13.27 -3.35 16.91
CA LYS A 134 -14.11 -2.14 16.77
C LYS A 134 -13.32 -0.97 16.22
N ILE A 135 -12.09 -0.76 16.70
CA ILE A 135 -11.20 0.31 16.24
C ILE A 135 -10.83 0.09 14.77
N THR A 136 -10.40 -1.11 14.38
CA THR A 136 -9.99 -1.41 13.00
C THR A 136 -11.18 -1.32 12.03
N LYS A 137 -12.36 -1.78 12.44
CA LYS A 137 -13.60 -1.64 11.65
C LYS A 137 -13.98 -0.17 11.44
N THR A 138 -13.84 0.65 12.48
CA THR A 138 -14.09 2.10 12.39
C THR A 138 -13.05 2.77 11.49
N MET A 139 -11.77 2.46 11.67
CA MET A 139 -10.68 2.98 10.84
C MET A 139 -10.83 2.59 9.37
N LYS A 140 -11.33 1.38 9.06
CA LYS A 140 -11.65 0.97 7.70
C LYS A 140 -12.69 1.91 7.07
N ILE A 141 -13.75 2.25 7.80
CA ILE A 141 -14.81 3.16 7.32
C ILE A 141 -14.23 4.57 7.12
N VAL A 142 -13.49 5.09 8.10
CA VAL A 142 -12.83 6.40 8.00
C VAL A 142 -11.90 6.46 6.80
N ALA A 143 -11.03 5.45 6.62
CA ALA A 143 -10.14 5.36 5.47
C ALA A 143 -10.90 5.28 4.15
N SER A 144 -12.04 4.58 4.12
CA SER A 144 -12.89 4.52 2.92
C SER A 144 -13.46 5.89 2.54
N THR A 145 -13.94 6.67 3.52
CA THR A 145 -14.46 8.02 3.25
C THR A 145 -13.36 8.98 2.78
N LYS A 146 -12.15 8.88 3.36
CA LYS A 146 -10.98 9.66 2.94
C LYS A 146 -10.48 9.26 1.56
N LEU A 147 -10.48 7.96 1.24
CA LEU A 147 -10.09 7.45 -0.06
C LEU A 147 -10.96 8.04 -1.17
N THR A 148 -12.29 8.10 -1.01
CA THR A 148 -13.17 8.69 -2.01
C THR A 148 -12.84 10.16 -2.29
N ARG A 149 -12.47 10.93 -1.26
CA ARG A 149 -12.06 12.33 -1.43
C ARG A 149 -10.68 12.44 -2.08
N ALA A 150 -9.73 11.61 -1.64
CA ALA A 150 -8.37 11.56 -2.18
C ALA A 150 -8.35 11.12 -3.65
N GLN A 151 -9.22 10.19 -4.07
CA GLN A 151 -9.33 9.75 -5.46
C GLN A 151 -9.79 10.89 -6.38
N ARG A 152 -10.76 11.71 -5.96
CA ARG A 152 -11.18 12.88 -6.74
C ARG A 152 -10.05 13.89 -6.91
N ALA A 153 -9.29 14.15 -5.84
CA ALA A 153 -8.13 15.03 -5.90
C ALA A 153 -7.05 14.45 -6.82
N MET A 154 -6.77 13.15 -6.71
CA MET A 154 -5.82 12.43 -7.57
C MET A 154 -6.22 12.47 -9.05
N GLU A 155 -7.50 12.27 -9.38
CA GLU A 155 -7.99 12.36 -10.76
C GLU A 155 -7.74 13.75 -11.35
N SER A 156 -8.04 14.81 -10.59
CA SER A 156 -7.77 16.18 -11.02
C SER A 156 -6.27 16.48 -11.17
N SER A 157 -5.45 16.03 -10.22
CA SER A 157 -4.00 16.24 -10.27
C SER A 157 -3.34 15.45 -11.39
N ARG A 158 -3.84 14.26 -11.71
CA ARG A 158 -3.28 13.40 -12.76
C ARG A 158 -3.49 14.01 -14.14
N VAL A 159 -4.69 14.51 -14.44
CA VAL A 159 -4.96 15.21 -15.72
C VAL A 159 -4.04 16.42 -15.85
N TYR A 160 -3.86 17.17 -14.76
CA TYR A 160 -3.05 18.37 -14.74
C TYR A 160 -1.53 18.09 -14.85
N GLY A 161 -1.04 17.04 -14.18
CA GLY A 161 0.35 16.58 -14.32
C GLY A 161 0.65 16.02 -15.72
N GLN A 162 -0.28 15.25 -16.29
CA GLN A 162 -0.16 14.72 -17.65
C GLN A 162 -0.11 15.83 -18.71
N ALA A 163 -0.93 16.87 -18.58
CA ALA A 163 -0.91 18.00 -19.48
C ALA A 163 0.45 18.74 -19.47
N SER A 164 1.05 18.88 -18.28
CA SER A 164 2.39 19.47 -18.13
C SER A 164 3.48 18.59 -18.72
N ASN A 165 3.39 17.27 -18.52
CA ASN A 165 4.37 16.31 -19.07
C ASN A 165 4.28 16.18 -20.58
N ALA A 166 3.09 16.31 -21.18
CA ALA A 166 2.91 16.24 -22.63
C ALA A 166 3.76 17.27 -23.38
N VAL A 167 4.00 18.46 -22.79
CA VAL A 167 4.88 19.48 -23.37
C VAL A 167 6.31 18.97 -23.48
N PHE A 168 6.84 18.36 -22.41
CA PHE A 168 8.19 17.79 -22.39
C PHE A 168 8.32 16.54 -23.26
N GLU A 169 7.25 15.73 -23.36
CA GLU A 169 7.21 14.57 -24.26
C GLU A 169 7.26 15.01 -25.74
N GLN A 170 6.53 16.06 -26.12
CA GLN A 170 6.54 16.61 -27.49
C GLN A 170 7.86 17.31 -27.83
N ALA A 171 8.50 17.95 -26.84
CA ALA A 171 9.83 18.52 -26.97
C ALA A 171 10.94 17.44 -27.03
N GLU A 172 10.62 16.18 -26.73
CA GLU A 172 11.55 15.06 -26.60
C GLU A 172 12.68 15.35 -25.60
N THR A 173 12.35 16.01 -24.49
CA THR A 173 13.30 16.37 -23.44
C THR A 173 13.85 15.12 -22.78
N LYS A 174 15.18 14.98 -22.72
CA LYS A 174 15.86 13.85 -22.09
C LYS A 174 16.57 14.31 -20.81
N PRO A 175 16.62 13.49 -19.76
CA PRO A 175 17.46 13.79 -18.61
C PRO A 175 18.92 13.85 -19.06
N LEU A 176 19.62 14.93 -18.73
CA LEU A 176 21.04 15.02 -18.98
C LEU A 176 21.79 14.14 -17.98
N GLU A 177 22.62 13.23 -18.48
CA GLU A 177 23.66 12.59 -17.69
C GLU A 177 24.93 13.42 -17.84
N THR A 178 25.02 14.52 -17.08
CA THR A 178 26.23 15.35 -17.09
C THR A 178 27.30 14.69 -16.23
N ASP A 179 28.48 14.42 -16.81
CA ASP A 179 29.65 13.93 -16.08
C ASP A 179 30.04 14.92 -14.97
N GLY A 180 29.70 14.60 -13.71
CA GLY A 180 30.15 15.32 -12.51
C GLY A 180 29.08 15.99 -11.65
N LYS A 181 27.84 16.14 -12.14
CA LYS A 181 26.72 16.67 -11.32
C LYS A 181 25.99 15.52 -10.61
N LYS A 182 25.56 15.74 -9.37
CA LYS A 182 24.84 14.72 -8.59
C LYS A 182 23.38 14.60 -9.05
N ASP A 183 22.79 13.42 -8.83
CA ASP A 183 21.36 13.20 -9.00
C ASP A 183 20.61 13.57 -7.71
N LEU A 184 19.43 14.18 -7.82
CA LEU A 184 18.52 14.43 -6.70
C LEU A 184 17.30 13.53 -6.79
N MET A 185 17.03 12.78 -5.72
CA MET A 185 15.83 11.95 -5.64
C MET A 185 14.90 12.45 -4.53
N ILE A 186 13.71 12.89 -4.94
CA ILE A 186 12.66 13.39 -4.05
C ILE A 186 11.67 12.25 -3.76
N ILE A 187 11.57 11.85 -2.51
CA ILE A 187 10.77 10.69 -2.09
C ILE A 187 9.47 11.19 -1.48
N CYS A 188 8.35 10.92 -2.16
CA CYS A 188 7.01 11.31 -1.74
C CYS A 188 6.38 10.24 -0.84
N SER A 189 6.42 10.44 0.48
CA SER A 189 5.77 9.58 1.48
C SER A 189 4.86 10.38 2.41
N SER A 190 4.52 9.83 3.57
CA SER A 190 3.75 10.51 4.61
C SER A 190 4.24 10.17 6.01
N ASP A 191 3.75 10.93 6.99
CA ASP A 191 4.09 10.74 8.41
C ASP A 191 3.29 9.60 9.05
N LYS A 192 2.13 9.27 8.47
CA LYS A 192 1.19 8.32 9.07
C LYS A 192 1.53 6.88 8.70
N GLY A 193 1.44 6.00 9.71
CA GLY A 193 1.59 4.56 9.53
C GLY A 193 0.27 3.84 9.24
N LEU A 194 0.27 2.53 9.56
CA LEU A 194 -0.89 1.64 9.46
C LEU A 194 -1.48 1.53 8.04
N CYS A 195 -0.62 1.69 7.02
CA CYS A 195 -0.97 1.67 5.60
C CYS A 195 -0.29 0.53 4.84
N GLY A 196 0.06 -0.56 5.53
CA GLY A 196 0.70 -1.72 4.90
C GLY A 196 2.12 -1.42 4.40
N GLY A 197 2.42 -1.87 3.18
CA GLY A 197 3.77 -1.87 2.60
C GLY A 197 4.14 -0.64 1.77
N ILE A 198 3.41 0.48 1.88
CA ILE A 198 3.64 1.71 1.10
C ILE A 198 5.07 2.25 1.34
N HIS A 199 5.40 2.55 2.59
CA HIS A 199 6.68 3.15 2.97
C HIS A 199 7.87 2.20 2.77
N SER A 200 7.67 0.92 3.08
CA SER A 200 8.69 -0.12 2.90
C SER A 200 8.92 -0.49 1.43
N GLY A 201 7.92 -0.34 0.56
CA GLY A 201 8.08 -0.46 -0.88
C GLY A 201 8.93 0.68 -1.43
N LEU A 202 8.59 1.92 -1.08
CA LEU A 202 9.27 3.13 -1.53
C LEU A 202 10.74 3.18 -1.07
N SER A 203 11.02 2.86 0.20
CA SER A 203 12.38 2.79 0.73
C SER A 203 13.22 1.68 0.10
N ARG A 204 12.63 0.52 -0.22
CA ARG A 204 13.35 -0.56 -0.95
C ARG A 204 13.68 -0.14 -2.37
N PHE A 205 12.75 0.51 -3.07
CA PHE A 205 13.02 1.06 -4.41
C PHE A 205 14.16 2.09 -4.35
N THR A 206 14.08 3.03 -3.42
CA THR A 206 15.09 4.05 -3.17
C THR A 206 16.48 3.43 -2.93
N ARG A 207 16.57 2.41 -2.08
CA ARG A 207 17.84 1.71 -1.81
C ARG A 207 18.39 0.99 -3.03
N ARG A 208 17.54 0.45 -3.90
CA ARG A 208 17.98 -0.19 -5.15
C ARG A 208 18.66 0.85 -6.05
N VAL A 209 18.03 2.00 -6.22
CA VAL A 209 18.60 3.12 -7.00
C VAL A 209 19.92 3.60 -6.38
N LEU A 210 19.99 3.71 -5.05
CA LEU A 210 21.24 4.11 -4.36
C LEU A 210 22.37 3.08 -4.45
N LEU A 211 22.07 1.81 -4.71
CA LEU A 211 23.11 0.81 -4.96
C LEU A 211 23.73 0.97 -6.35
N GLU A 212 22.94 1.42 -7.33
CA GLU A 212 23.40 1.69 -8.69
C GLU A 212 24.12 3.05 -8.78
N LYS A 213 23.57 4.08 -8.13
CA LYS A 213 24.12 5.44 -8.08
C LYS A 213 24.28 5.92 -6.61
N PRO A 214 25.43 5.63 -5.96
CA PRO A 214 25.62 5.93 -4.53
C PRO A 214 25.73 7.42 -4.21
N ASP A 215 26.09 8.25 -5.19
CA ASP A 215 26.27 9.70 -5.04
C ASP A 215 24.96 10.51 -5.19
N THR A 216 23.81 9.84 -5.20
CA THR A 216 22.48 10.46 -5.28
C THR A 216 22.12 11.12 -3.94
N ASP A 217 21.73 12.39 -3.97
CA ASP A 217 21.20 13.11 -2.82
C ASP A 217 19.68 12.86 -2.69
N LEU A 218 19.19 12.89 -1.46
CA LEU A 218 17.81 12.56 -1.10
C LEU A 218 17.10 13.75 -0.46
N VAL A 219 15.91 14.04 -0.96
CA VAL A 219 14.92 14.88 -0.28
C VAL A 219 13.73 14.02 0.10
N ILE A 220 13.37 14.00 1.38
CA ILE A 220 12.32 13.11 1.86
C ILE A 220 11.10 13.90 2.31
N LEU A 221 9.97 13.63 1.69
CA LEU A 221 8.66 14.12 2.13
C LEU A 221 8.04 13.07 3.04
N GLY A 222 7.90 13.40 4.32
CA GLY A 222 7.30 12.55 5.34
C GLY A 222 8.29 11.81 6.23
N GLU A 223 7.90 11.61 7.48
CA GLU A 223 8.75 11.06 8.53
C GLU A 223 8.97 9.54 8.40
N LYS A 224 8.05 8.79 7.80
CA LYS A 224 8.15 7.31 7.76
C LYS A 224 9.28 6.84 6.87
N CYS A 225 9.42 7.38 5.67
CA CYS A 225 10.55 7.05 4.81
C CYS A 225 11.86 7.62 5.36
N LYS A 226 11.83 8.80 6.00
CA LYS A 226 13.00 9.38 6.69
C LYS A 226 13.55 8.40 7.73
N ALA A 227 12.70 7.88 8.61
CA ALA A 227 13.10 6.94 9.66
C ALA A 227 13.62 5.59 9.12
N GLN A 228 13.22 5.19 7.91
CA GLN A 228 13.71 3.96 7.27
C GLN A 228 15.04 4.16 6.55
N LEU A 229 15.20 5.29 5.87
CA LEU A 229 16.39 5.59 5.07
C LEU A 229 17.54 6.13 5.93
N SER A 230 17.25 6.87 7.01
CA SER A 230 18.28 7.39 7.92
C SER A 230 19.13 6.30 8.58
N ARG A 231 18.64 5.06 8.68
CA ARG A 231 19.41 3.95 9.28
C ARG A 231 20.59 3.48 8.43
N GLY A 232 20.53 3.68 7.11
CA GLY A 232 21.54 3.18 6.17
C GLY A 232 22.13 4.26 5.25
N ASN A 233 21.38 5.31 4.95
CA ASN A 233 21.70 6.32 3.95
C ASN A 233 21.58 7.74 4.51
N ALA A 234 21.87 7.93 5.81
CA ALA A 234 21.77 9.24 6.47
C ALA A 234 22.58 10.34 5.76
N LYS A 235 23.75 9.98 5.23
CA LYS A 235 24.67 10.92 4.57
C LYS A 235 24.11 11.52 3.29
N ASN A 236 23.22 10.80 2.61
CA ASN A 236 22.60 11.24 1.36
C ASN A 236 21.40 12.16 1.60
N ILE A 237 20.86 12.24 2.83
CA ILE A 237 19.65 13.02 3.11
C ILE A 237 20.03 14.49 3.31
N GLN A 238 19.69 15.34 2.33
CA GLN A 238 19.96 16.77 2.37
C GLN A 238 18.84 17.53 3.06
N LEU A 239 17.58 17.20 2.74
CA LEU A 239 16.40 17.88 3.25
C LEU A 239 15.29 16.90 3.60
N SER A 240 14.51 17.23 4.62
CA SER A 240 13.35 16.43 5.01
C SER A 240 12.21 17.30 5.47
N PHE A 241 10.99 16.97 5.05
CA PHE A 241 9.77 17.66 5.41
C PHE A 241 8.89 16.78 6.29
N ALA A 242 8.31 17.37 7.33
CA ALA A 242 7.31 16.76 8.19
C ALA A 242 5.95 17.46 8.01
N GLY A 243 4.87 16.86 8.50
CA GLY A 243 3.50 17.36 8.35
C GLY A 243 2.79 16.87 7.08
N ILE A 244 3.39 15.94 6.33
CA ILE A 244 2.86 15.46 5.05
C ILE A 244 1.87 14.29 5.27
N GLY A 245 0.72 14.37 4.60
CA GLY A 245 -0.32 13.33 4.61
C GLY A 245 -1.31 13.42 5.78
N LYS A 246 -1.41 14.58 6.45
CA LYS A 246 -2.49 14.83 7.43
C LYS A 246 -3.84 14.91 6.74
N ASP A 247 -3.92 15.80 5.75
CA ASP A 247 -5.07 16.12 4.90
C ASP A 247 -4.70 15.92 3.43
N ILE A 248 -5.64 16.20 2.52
CA ILE A 248 -5.40 16.09 1.07
C ILE A 248 -4.38 17.17 0.69
N PRO A 249 -3.24 16.82 0.07
CA PRO A 249 -2.23 17.79 -0.33
C PRO A 249 -2.82 18.87 -1.24
N THR A 250 -2.41 20.12 -1.02
CA THR A 250 -2.79 21.25 -1.86
C THR A 250 -1.62 21.69 -2.73
N PHE A 251 -1.89 22.48 -3.77
CA PHE A 251 -0.83 23.06 -4.59
C PHE A 251 0.07 24.01 -3.79
N ALA A 252 -0.48 24.70 -2.78
CA ALA A 252 0.30 25.56 -1.89
C ALA A 252 1.36 24.75 -1.10
N ASP A 253 0.99 23.55 -0.62
CA ASP A 253 1.94 22.66 0.07
C ASP A 253 3.08 22.22 -0.88
N ALA A 254 2.73 21.86 -2.11
CA ALA A 254 3.70 21.44 -3.12
C ALA A 254 4.63 22.59 -3.55
N SER A 255 4.09 23.79 -3.74
CA SER A 255 4.85 24.99 -4.09
C SER A 255 5.81 25.41 -2.96
N ALA A 256 5.38 25.34 -1.71
CA ALA A 256 6.25 25.61 -0.56
C ALA A 256 7.42 24.61 -0.49
N VAL A 257 7.17 23.33 -0.77
CA VAL A 257 8.22 22.31 -0.85
C VAL A 257 9.15 22.58 -2.03
N ALA A 258 8.62 22.92 -3.20
CA ALA A 258 9.40 23.23 -4.39
C ALA A 258 10.35 24.42 -4.17
N ASP A 259 9.87 25.52 -3.57
CA ASP A 259 10.69 26.70 -3.24
C ASP A 259 11.86 26.34 -2.31
N GLN A 260 11.63 25.48 -1.31
CA GLN A 260 12.70 25.02 -0.43
C GLN A 260 13.71 24.11 -1.14
N ILE A 261 13.27 23.32 -2.11
CA ILE A 261 14.15 22.47 -2.93
C ILE A 261 14.99 23.34 -3.88
N SER A 262 14.41 24.36 -4.49
CA SER A 262 15.12 25.30 -5.38
C SER A 262 16.23 26.08 -4.66
N ARG A 263 16.12 26.27 -3.33
CA ARG A 263 17.14 26.94 -2.52
C ARG A 263 18.29 26.04 -2.08
N LEU A 264 18.27 24.75 -2.41
CA LEU A 264 19.36 23.85 -2.05
C LEU A 264 20.64 24.26 -2.80
N PRO A 265 21.79 24.36 -2.11
CA PRO A 265 23.05 24.85 -2.68
C PRO A 265 23.76 23.81 -3.59
N GLY A 266 23.03 22.85 -4.15
CA GLY A 266 23.57 21.77 -4.98
C GLY A 266 23.11 21.88 -6.43
N ASP A 267 24.07 21.92 -7.36
CA ASP A 267 23.79 21.80 -8.78
C ASP A 267 23.48 20.34 -9.12
N TYR A 268 22.19 20.03 -9.30
CA TYR A 268 21.72 18.70 -9.64
C TYR A 268 21.54 18.55 -11.15
N ALA A 269 22.09 17.47 -11.72
CA ALA A 269 21.95 17.17 -13.16
C ALA A 269 20.54 16.67 -13.48
N SER A 270 20.06 15.70 -12.70
CA SER A 270 18.74 15.11 -12.86
C SER A 270 17.97 15.10 -11.53
N VAL A 271 16.70 15.50 -11.57
CA VAL A 271 15.81 15.45 -10.42
C VAL A 271 14.75 14.39 -10.68
N LYS A 272 14.61 13.41 -9.79
CA LYS A 272 13.62 12.33 -9.90
C LYS A 272 12.68 12.33 -8.72
N ILE A 273 11.39 12.49 -8.97
CA ILE A 273 10.34 12.44 -7.96
C ILE A 273 9.79 11.02 -7.90
N VAL A 274 10.07 10.29 -6.83
CA VAL A 274 9.58 8.94 -6.62
C VAL A 274 8.34 8.98 -5.74
N TYR A 275 7.25 8.42 -6.25
CA TYR A 275 5.97 8.31 -5.56
C TYR A 275 5.35 6.94 -5.81
N ASN A 276 4.25 6.64 -5.13
CA ASN A 276 3.49 5.42 -5.37
C ASN A 276 2.38 5.69 -6.38
N LYS A 277 2.48 5.11 -7.58
CA LYS A 277 1.46 5.17 -8.62
C LYS A 277 0.25 4.31 -8.26
N PHE A 278 -0.92 4.89 -8.41
CA PHE A 278 -2.19 4.21 -8.14
C PHE A 278 -2.63 3.42 -9.37
N ILE A 279 -2.49 2.09 -9.31
CA ILE A 279 -2.97 1.18 -10.36
C ILE A 279 -4.42 0.80 -10.08
N ASN A 280 -4.67 0.22 -8.91
CA ASN A 280 -6.01 -0.14 -8.47
C ASN A 280 -6.09 -0.10 -6.93
N ALA A 281 -7.26 -0.41 -6.38
CA ALA A 281 -7.47 -0.32 -4.94
C ALA A 281 -6.56 -1.25 -4.09
N GLN A 282 -5.95 -2.28 -4.68
CA GLN A 282 -5.09 -3.25 -3.99
C GLN A 282 -3.61 -3.10 -4.35
N SER A 283 -3.31 -2.66 -5.56
CA SER A 283 -1.98 -2.61 -6.15
C SER A 283 -1.53 -1.17 -6.41
N TYR A 284 -0.29 -0.92 -6.05
CA TYR A 284 0.42 0.33 -6.24
C TYR A 284 1.89 0.01 -6.50
N GLU A 285 2.57 0.87 -7.24
CA GLU A 285 3.96 0.65 -7.61
C GLU A 285 4.79 1.93 -7.39
N PRO A 286 5.99 1.85 -6.81
CA PRO A 286 6.92 2.98 -6.78
C PRO A 286 7.38 3.33 -8.20
N THR A 287 7.05 4.51 -8.69
CA THR A 287 7.46 4.99 -10.02
C THR A 287 8.13 6.35 -9.90
N PRO A 288 9.26 6.57 -10.59
CA PRO A 288 9.85 7.90 -10.72
C PRO A 288 9.09 8.74 -11.78
N ILE A 289 8.98 10.04 -11.53
CA ILE A 289 8.74 11.09 -12.53
C ILE A 289 10.03 11.87 -12.66
N ASP A 290 10.50 12.07 -13.89
CA ASP A 290 11.66 12.91 -14.16
C ASP A 290 11.22 14.39 -14.15
N ALA A 291 11.94 15.21 -13.38
CA ALA A 291 11.85 16.65 -13.40
C ALA A 291 13.11 17.19 -14.08
N PHE A 292 12.91 17.78 -15.27
CA PHE A 292 14.01 18.22 -16.13
C PHE A 292 14.67 19.49 -15.60
N SER A 293 16.00 19.56 -15.74
CA SER A 293 16.76 20.78 -15.50
C SER A 293 16.56 21.77 -16.66
N GLU A 294 16.92 23.03 -16.43
CA GLU A 294 16.83 24.07 -17.46
C GLU A 294 17.71 23.74 -18.67
N GLU A 295 18.94 23.30 -18.41
CA GLU A 295 19.89 22.83 -19.43
C GLU A 295 19.28 21.70 -20.28
N ALA A 296 18.58 20.76 -19.65
CA ALA A 296 17.94 19.65 -20.36
C ALA A 296 16.79 20.11 -21.25
N ILE A 297 16.07 21.16 -20.84
CA ILE A 297 14.98 21.74 -21.62
C ILE A 297 15.56 22.47 -22.84
N THR A 298 16.61 23.27 -22.67
CA THR A 298 17.26 24.01 -23.77
C THR A 298 17.89 23.09 -24.81
N GLU A 299 18.44 21.94 -24.40
CA GLU A 299 19.06 20.97 -25.32
C GLU A 299 18.04 20.02 -25.99
N SER A 300 16.75 20.21 -25.74
CA SER A 300 15.73 19.31 -26.31
C SER A 300 15.59 19.46 -27.82
N GLN A 301 15.50 18.32 -28.52
CA GLN A 301 15.63 18.25 -29.98
C GLN A 301 14.52 19.00 -30.72
N ASN A 302 13.34 19.06 -30.12
CA ASN A 302 12.15 19.62 -30.73
C ASN A 302 11.71 20.93 -30.05
N LEU A 303 12.56 21.58 -29.25
CA LEU A 303 12.23 22.85 -28.59
C LEU A 303 11.94 23.96 -29.61
N SER A 304 12.63 23.95 -30.75
CA SER A 304 12.48 24.95 -31.82
C SER A 304 11.10 24.96 -32.47
N SER A 305 10.29 23.93 -32.24
CA SER A 305 8.88 23.90 -32.66
C SER A 305 7.96 24.74 -31.77
N PHE A 306 8.45 25.15 -30.59
CA PHE A 306 7.74 26.02 -29.66
C PHE A 306 8.27 27.45 -29.77
N GLU A 307 7.36 28.42 -29.86
CA GLU A 307 7.70 29.84 -29.78
C GLU A 307 7.80 30.23 -28.29
N ILE A 308 9.02 30.17 -27.74
CA ILE A 308 9.31 30.47 -26.32
C ILE A 308 10.25 31.66 -26.24
N GLU A 309 10.00 32.55 -25.29
CA GLU A 309 10.94 33.62 -24.91
C GLU A 309 11.88 33.11 -23.82
N ASP A 310 13.20 33.29 -23.99
CA ASP A 310 14.24 32.70 -23.14
C ASP A 310 14.07 33.04 -21.64
N GLU A 311 13.51 34.22 -21.32
CA GLU A 311 13.26 34.66 -19.95
C GLU A 311 12.18 33.82 -19.21
N THR A 312 11.36 33.07 -19.94
CA THR A 312 10.25 32.29 -19.38
C THR A 312 10.63 30.86 -18.98
N LEU A 313 11.77 30.34 -19.45
CA LEU A 313 12.22 28.97 -19.19
C LEU A 313 12.45 28.67 -17.69
N PRO A 314 13.10 29.56 -16.90
CA PRO A 314 13.25 29.33 -15.46
C PRO A 314 11.91 29.25 -14.73
N ASN A 315 10.96 30.14 -15.09
CA ASN A 315 9.62 30.15 -14.51
C ASN A 315 8.84 28.86 -14.85
N LEU A 316 8.97 28.37 -16.09
CA LEU A 316 8.37 27.10 -16.52
C LEU A 316 8.96 25.92 -15.74
N ARG A 317 10.28 25.90 -15.51
CA ARG A 317 10.95 24.85 -14.74
C ARG A 317 10.44 24.79 -13.30
N GLU A 318 10.41 25.94 -12.61
CA GLU A 318 9.92 26.03 -11.23
C GLU A 318 8.47 25.59 -11.11
N TYR A 319 7.64 26.03 -12.05
CA TYR A 319 6.23 25.65 -12.11
C TYR A 319 6.04 24.16 -12.39
N SER A 320 6.81 23.59 -13.33
CA SER A 320 6.77 22.17 -13.67
C SER A 320 7.18 21.28 -12.49
N LEU A 321 8.20 21.69 -11.73
CA LEU A 321 8.61 21.00 -10.50
C LEU A 321 7.49 21.01 -9.45
N ALA A 322 6.90 22.17 -9.18
CA ALA A 322 5.79 22.29 -8.23
C ALA A 322 4.57 21.46 -8.66
N ASN A 323 4.26 21.43 -9.95
CA ASN A 323 3.17 20.64 -10.49
C ASN A 323 3.43 19.12 -10.37
N SER A 324 4.62 18.68 -10.75
CA SER A 324 5.03 17.26 -10.65
C SER A 324 5.00 16.78 -9.19
N LEU A 325 5.43 17.63 -8.25
CA LEU A 325 5.32 17.36 -6.81
C LEU A 325 3.86 17.28 -6.36
N TYR A 326 3.00 18.20 -6.79
CA TYR A 326 1.58 18.16 -6.47
C TYR A 326 0.91 16.87 -6.96
N TRP A 327 1.18 16.46 -8.21
CA TRP A 327 0.70 15.20 -8.76
C TRP A 327 1.19 14.00 -7.94
N ALA A 328 2.50 13.92 -7.67
CA ALA A 328 3.11 12.86 -6.87
C ALA A 328 2.53 12.76 -5.45
N LEU A 329 2.30 13.89 -4.78
CA LEU A 329 1.73 13.96 -3.44
C LEU A 329 0.26 13.54 -3.42
N ALA A 330 -0.56 14.04 -4.34
CA ALA A 330 -1.98 13.72 -4.41
C ALA A 330 -2.20 12.23 -4.72
N GLU A 331 -1.45 11.68 -5.67
CA GLU A 331 -1.53 10.27 -6.05
C GLU A 331 -0.97 9.36 -4.95
N GLY A 332 0.16 9.73 -4.35
CA GLY A 332 0.72 9.03 -3.18
C GLY A 332 -0.24 8.99 -1.98
N HIS A 333 -0.96 10.09 -1.73
CA HIS A 333 -1.96 10.16 -0.65
C HIS A 333 -3.14 9.21 -0.91
N ALA A 334 -3.64 9.14 -2.16
CA ALA A 334 -4.71 8.22 -2.52
C ALA A 334 -4.27 6.74 -2.35
N CYS A 335 -3.06 6.40 -2.79
CA CYS A 335 -2.44 5.10 -2.57
C CYS A 335 -2.37 4.74 -1.08
N GLU A 336 -1.93 5.66 -0.24
CA GLU A 336 -1.84 5.46 1.21
C GLU A 336 -3.21 5.19 1.84
N GLN A 337 -4.24 5.97 1.50
CA GLN A 337 -5.59 5.73 2.03
C GLN A 337 -6.16 4.38 1.58
N SER A 338 -5.88 3.97 0.35
CA SER A 338 -6.32 2.67 -0.17
C SER A 338 -5.65 1.51 0.56
N ALA A 339 -4.32 1.58 0.70
CA ALA A 339 -3.55 0.57 1.42
C ALA A 339 -3.91 0.52 2.91
N ARG A 340 -4.17 1.67 3.55
CA ARG A 340 -4.70 1.75 4.93
C ARG A 340 -6.05 1.05 5.05
N ARG A 341 -6.99 1.32 4.14
CA ARG A 341 -8.30 0.66 4.16
C ARG A 341 -8.16 -0.86 4.08
N ASN A 342 -7.28 -1.36 3.20
CA ASN A 342 -7.07 -2.80 3.03
C ASN A 342 -6.35 -3.42 4.25
N ALA A 343 -5.36 -2.73 4.82
CA ALA A 343 -4.68 -3.17 6.04
C ALA A 343 -5.66 -3.28 7.23
N MET A 344 -6.57 -2.30 7.36
CA MET A 344 -7.60 -2.32 8.40
C MET A 344 -8.67 -3.40 8.16
N ASP A 345 -9.03 -3.68 6.91
CA ASP A 345 -9.95 -4.77 6.57
C ASP A 345 -9.37 -6.14 6.97
N ASN A 346 -8.10 -6.38 6.61
CA ASN A 346 -7.40 -7.60 6.99
C ASN A 346 -7.22 -7.70 8.51
N ALA A 347 -6.90 -6.60 9.19
CA ALA A 347 -6.80 -6.57 10.64
C ALA A 347 -8.14 -6.88 11.33
N SER A 348 -9.26 -6.38 10.79
CA SER A 348 -10.61 -6.66 11.31
C SER A 348 -10.97 -8.14 11.16
N LYS A 349 -10.71 -8.73 9.98
CA LYS A 349 -10.94 -10.16 9.73
C LYS A 349 -10.11 -11.05 10.66
N ASN A 350 -8.81 -10.76 10.77
CA ASN A 350 -7.91 -11.48 11.66
C ASN A 350 -8.34 -11.37 13.14
N ALA A 351 -8.82 -10.20 13.56
CA ALA A 351 -9.36 -10.02 14.91
C ALA A 351 -10.63 -10.85 15.13
N GLY A 352 -11.55 -10.91 14.15
CA GLY A 352 -12.73 -11.77 14.19
C GLY A 352 -12.39 -13.26 14.35
N ASP A 353 -11.42 -13.75 13.59
CA ASP A 353 -10.94 -15.13 13.70
C ASP A 353 -10.32 -15.43 15.08
N MET A 354 -9.58 -14.46 15.63
CA MET A 354 -9.05 -14.58 16.99
C MET A 354 -10.16 -14.59 18.04
N ILE A 355 -11.18 -13.75 17.92
CA ILE A 355 -12.32 -13.71 18.86
C ILE A 355 -13.00 -15.07 18.89
N ASN A 356 -13.26 -15.68 17.74
CA ASN A 356 -13.88 -17.01 17.66
C ASN A 356 -13.04 -18.07 18.40
N LYS A 357 -11.71 -18.09 18.18
CA LYS A 357 -10.80 -19.02 18.86
C LYS A 357 -10.78 -18.80 20.38
N PHE A 358 -10.65 -17.55 20.83
CA PHE A 358 -10.62 -17.21 22.25
C PHE A 358 -11.97 -17.45 22.94
N GLN A 359 -13.09 -17.35 22.21
CA GLN A 359 -14.42 -17.63 22.74
C GLN A 359 -14.63 -19.12 23.01
N ILE A 360 -14.17 -20.00 22.11
CA ILE A 360 -14.19 -21.45 22.34
C ILE A 360 -13.32 -21.80 23.55
N LEU A 361 -12.11 -21.21 23.62
CA LEU A 361 -11.19 -21.42 24.72
C LEU A 361 -11.78 -20.94 26.05
N PHE A 362 -12.38 -19.76 26.08
CA PHE A 362 -13.06 -19.20 27.26
C PHE A 362 -14.15 -20.13 27.78
N ASN A 363 -15.03 -20.62 26.90
CA ASN A 363 -16.11 -21.53 27.29
C ASN A 363 -15.57 -22.84 27.86
N ARG A 364 -14.51 -23.40 27.24
CA ARG A 364 -13.86 -24.63 27.73
C ARG A 364 -13.21 -24.42 29.09
N THR A 365 -12.46 -23.34 29.28
CA THR A 365 -11.80 -23.04 30.57
C THR A 365 -12.84 -22.74 31.64
N ARG A 366 -13.92 -22.04 31.32
CA ARG A 366 -15.04 -21.80 32.25
C ARG A 366 -15.68 -23.11 32.71
N GLN A 367 -15.92 -24.04 31.79
CA GLN A 367 -16.45 -25.36 32.16
C GLN A 367 -15.47 -26.12 33.05
N ALA A 368 -14.18 -26.11 32.72
CA ALA A 368 -13.15 -26.78 33.51
C ALA A 368 -13.07 -26.23 34.95
N VAL A 369 -13.16 -24.90 35.12
CA VAL A 369 -13.20 -24.27 36.45
C VAL A 369 -14.44 -24.68 37.23
N ILE A 370 -15.63 -24.60 36.62
CA ILE A 370 -16.89 -25.03 37.28
C ILE A 370 -16.81 -26.50 37.71
N THR A 371 -16.31 -27.39 36.84
CA THR A 371 -16.16 -28.80 37.18
C THR A 371 -15.11 -29.04 38.26
N GLY A 372 -14.03 -28.26 38.26
CA GLY A 372 -12.99 -28.33 39.30
C GLY A 372 -13.54 -27.94 40.67
N GLU A 373 -14.23 -26.79 40.75
CA GLU A 373 -14.89 -26.31 41.97
C GLU A 373 -15.93 -27.31 42.49
N LEU A 374 -16.74 -27.91 41.59
CA LEU A 374 -17.71 -28.93 41.98
C LEU A 374 -17.05 -30.20 42.53
N VAL A 375 -15.97 -30.68 41.92
CA VAL A 375 -15.23 -31.85 42.41
C VAL A 375 -14.60 -31.57 43.77
N GLU A 376 -14.06 -30.37 43.99
CA GLU A 376 -13.52 -29.96 45.29
C GLU A 376 -14.61 -29.96 46.38
N ILE A 377 -15.81 -29.44 46.08
CA ILE A 377 -16.95 -29.45 47.00
C ILE A 377 -17.38 -30.88 47.35
N ILE A 378 -17.54 -31.75 46.35
CA ILE A 378 -17.96 -33.15 46.57
C ILE A 378 -16.90 -33.93 47.36
N THR A 379 -15.61 -33.73 47.04
CA THR A 379 -14.51 -34.39 47.74
C THR A 379 -14.41 -33.92 49.19
N GLY A 380 -14.59 -32.63 49.46
CA GLY A 380 -14.61 -32.08 50.82
C GLY A 380 -15.82 -32.55 51.64
N ALA A 381 -16.99 -32.66 51.03
CA ALA A 381 -18.19 -33.20 51.66
C ALA A 381 -18.01 -34.68 52.03
N ALA A 382 -17.52 -35.51 51.10
CA ALA A 382 -17.28 -36.93 51.33
C ALA A 382 -16.23 -37.18 52.44
N ALA A 383 -15.17 -36.36 52.49
CA ALA A 383 -14.15 -36.46 53.53
C ALA A 383 -14.61 -36.02 54.93
N SER A 384 -15.79 -35.39 55.04
CA SER A 384 -16.38 -34.98 56.34
C SER A 384 -17.45 -35.96 56.85
N GLU A 385 -17.85 -36.94 56.03
CA GLU A 385 -18.79 -38.01 56.41
C GLU A 385 -18.09 -39.25 57.00
N GLU A 386 -16.77 -39.40 56.79
CA GLU A 386 -15.88 -40.32 57.53
C GLU A 386 -15.31 -39.65 58.79
#